data_AF-A0A1U7M9P3-F1
#
_entry.id   AF-A0A1U7M9P3-F1
#
_cell.length_a   1.000
_cell.length_b   1.000
_cell.length_c   1.000
_cell.angle_alpha   90.00
_cell.angle_beta   90.00
_cell.angle_gamma   90.00
#
_symmetry.space_group_name_H-M   'P 1'
#
loop_
_entity.id
_entity.type
_entity.pdbx_description
1 polymer ?
#
loop_
_entity_poly.entity_id
_entity_poly.type
_entity_poly.pdbx_seq_one_letter_code
_entity_poly.pdbx_strand_id
1 'polypeptide(L)'
;MRGLFRNRKGSITIIGLYIFIIMTASTTMMLYFATLQSLISKNQLEKVQARYDNENDLNKLIYYDENLDKYIKDKIFRRYRSGFEPDDDKYIIDFEKDDELKKSIKQAFFKIRNIDDRECIFFDISSKYNNIIYNTVAYGPFINNIFECNKPFLSEESLFDLDKKMFLDFITQMEKENWDYDCKVNTNSRKINIDKNSDLKLISNNSRDNLFSSKRLMINSGLANEKIISFTYESIIVHLKSDGIKDKNLTIGSKEDEGLIKMNGVLYIEGDLIINQDFEFLGLIIINNGDIIINSEKKPIINGMLLYKGDTIDIDSITLVYDQKNIYKSASFLPGFLDIDIDVIKKY
;
A
#
# COMPACT_ATOMS: atom_id res chain seq x y z
N MET A 1 -25.54 -101.08 -31.12
CA MET A 1 -25.29 -99.90 -30.25
C MET A 1 -23.89 -99.97 -29.66
N ARG A 2 -22.93 -99.28 -30.26
CA ARG A 2 -21.71 -98.81 -29.57
C ARG A 2 -21.34 -97.49 -30.25
N GLY A 3 -21.77 -96.40 -29.62
CA GLY A 3 -21.45 -95.05 -30.06
C GLY A 3 -19.94 -94.81 -29.94
N LEU A 4 -19.33 -94.50 -31.08
CA LEU A 4 -17.93 -94.05 -31.16
C LEU A 4 -17.81 -92.67 -30.50
N PHE A 5 -17.40 -92.62 -29.24
CA PHE A 5 -16.82 -91.42 -28.63
C PHE A 5 -15.46 -91.16 -29.30
N ARG A 6 -15.46 -90.44 -30.43
CA ARG A 6 -14.25 -89.85 -31.01
C ARG A 6 -13.70 -88.80 -30.04
N ASN A 7 -12.45 -88.98 -29.63
CA ASN A 7 -11.66 -88.07 -28.78
C ASN A 7 -11.75 -86.60 -29.23
N ARG A 8 -12.52 -85.78 -28.50
CA ARG A 8 -12.62 -84.30 -28.66
C ARG A 8 -11.43 -83.55 -28.02
N LYS A 9 -10.22 -84.10 -28.08
CA LYS A 9 -9.04 -83.47 -27.43
C LYS A 9 -8.60 -82.19 -28.15
N GLY A 10 -8.70 -82.12 -29.48
CA GLY A 10 -8.30 -80.95 -30.27
C GLY A 10 -9.19 -79.71 -30.09
N SER A 11 -10.50 -79.89 -29.85
CA SER A 11 -11.41 -78.76 -29.62
C SER A 11 -11.20 -78.10 -28.26
N ILE A 12 -10.80 -78.88 -27.25
CA ILE A 12 -10.49 -78.36 -25.91
C ILE A 12 -9.24 -77.48 -25.96
N THR A 13 -8.23 -77.87 -26.75
CA THR A 13 -7.00 -77.07 -26.94
C THR A 13 -7.25 -75.75 -27.66
N ILE A 14 -8.13 -75.73 -28.68
CA ILE A 14 -8.50 -74.50 -29.40
C ILE A 14 -9.25 -73.52 -28.48
N ILE A 15 -10.23 -74.02 -27.71
CA ILE A 15 -10.98 -73.19 -26.74
C ILE A 15 -10.04 -72.64 -25.67
N GLY A 16 -9.11 -73.45 -25.16
CA GLY A 16 -8.10 -72.99 -24.20
C GLY A 16 -7.21 -71.88 -24.76
N LEU A 17 -6.84 -71.94 -26.04
CA LEU A 17 -6.04 -70.91 -26.70
C LEU A 17 -6.82 -69.60 -26.89
N TYR A 18 -8.11 -69.67 -27.23
CA TYR A 18 -8.99 -68.48 -27.25
C TYR A 18 -9.13 -67.84 -25.87
N ILE A 19 -9.34 -68.63 -24.82
CA ILE A 19 -9.43 -68.14 -23.44
C ILE A 19 -8.11 -67.46 -23.06
N PHE A 20 -6.96 -68.08 -23.38
CA PHE A 20 -5.65 -67.49 -23.10
C PHE A 20 -5.47 -66.15 -23.81
N ILE A 21 -5.80 -66.05 -25.10
CA ILE A 21 -5.73 -64.78 -25.85
C ILE A 21 -6.60 -63.71 -25.19
N ILE A 22 -7.84 -64.04 -24.82
CA ILE A 22 -8.75 -63.09 -24.15
C ILE A 22 -8.18 -62.65 -22.79
N MET A 23 -7.63 -63.59 -22.01
CA MET A 23 -7.02 -63.29 -20.72
C MET A 23 -5.79 -62.41 -20.88
N THR A 24 -4.88 -62.73 -21.81
CA THR A 24 -3.70 -61.91 -22.09
C THR A 24 -4.11 -60.52 -22.57
N ALA A 25 -5.04 -60.40 -23.52
CA ALA A 25 -5.54 -59.12 -24.01
C ALA A 25 -6.16 -58.27 -22.89
N SER A 26 -6.98 -58.89 -22.02
CA SER A 26 -7.57 -58.23 -20.86
C SER A 26 -6.51 -57.77 -19.86
N THR A 27 -5.47 -58.57 -19.64
CA THR A 27 -4.36 -58.25 -18.73
C THR A 27 -3.51 -57.10 -19.26
N THR A 28 -3.20 -57.11 -20.57
CA THR A 28 -2.50 -55.99 -21.23
C THR A 28 -3.33 -54.71 -21.17
N MET A 29 -4.64 -54.80 -21.38
CA MET A 29 -5.56 -53.65 -21.27
C MET A 29 -5.62 -53.11 -19.84
N MET A 30 -5.68 -53.97 -18.83
CA MET A 30 -5.62 -53.56 -17.42
C MET A 30 -4.29 -52.87 -17.09
N LEU A 31 -3.16 -53.41 -17.56
CA LEU A 31 -1.85 -52.81 -17.35
C LEU A 31 -1.76 -51.43 -18.03
N TYR A 32 -2.32 -51.29 -19.23
CA TYR A 32 -2.42 -50.00 -19.93
C TYR A 32 -3.27 -48.98 -19.16
N PHE A 33 -4.42 -49.38 -18.61
CA PHE A 33 -5.22 -48.46 -17.80
C PHE A 33 -4.51 -48.07 -16.49
N ALA A 34 -3.80 -49.00 -15.86
CA ALA A 34 -3.03 -48.72 -14.65
C ALA A 34 -1.91 -47.70 -14.91
N THR A 35 -1.18 -47.84 -16.03
CA THR A 35 -0.13 -46.87 -16.40
C THR A 35 -0.71 -45.51 -16.75
N LEU A 36 -1.82 -45.47 -17.50
CA LEU A 36 -2.50 -44.22 -17.84
C LEU A 36 -3.03 -43.51 -16.58
N GLN A 37 -3.64 -44.24 -15.65
CA GLN A 37 -4.09 -43.68 -14.37
C GLN A 37 -2.92 -43.14 -13.54
N SER A 38 -1.80 -43.87 -13.48
CA SER A 38 -0.58 -43.43 -12.79
C SER A 38 -0.04 -42.11 -13.37
N LEU A 39 -0.01 -41.97 -14.70
CA LEU A 39 0.41 -40.74 -15.37
C LEU A 39 -0.55 -39.58 -15.10
N ILE A 40 -1.87 -39.82 -15.10
CA ILE A 40 -2.86 -38.81 -14.75
C ILE A 40 -2.66 -38.34 -13.31
N SER A 41 -2.53 -39.27 -12.35
CA SER A 41 -2.31 -38.93 -10.96
C SER A 41 -1.01 -38.16 -10.74
N LYS A 42 0.08 -38.54 -11.42
CA LYS A 42 1.35 -37.81 -11.37
C LYS A 42 1.20 -36.37 -11.91
N ASN A 43 0.60 -36.20 -13.08
CA ASN A 43 0.39 -34.88 -13.68
C ASN A 43 -0.54 -34.02 -12.81
N GLN A 44 -1.55 -34.60 -12.17
CA GLN A 44 -2.41 -33.90 -11.23
C GLN A 44 -1.62 -33.43 -10.00
N LEU A 45 -0.78 -34.28 -9.44
CA LEU A 45 0.07 -33.92 -8.31
C LEU A 45 1.04 -32.79 -8.68
N GLU A 46 1.72 -32.88 -9.84
CA GLU A 46 2.64 -31.84 -10.30
C GLU A 46 1.94 -30.51 -10.57
N LYS A 47 0.69 -30.53 -11.09
CA LYS A 47 -0.12 -29.31 -11.23
C LYS A 47 -0.49 -28.68 -9.90
N VAL A 48 -0.84 -29.51 -8.91
CA VAL A 48 -1.16 -29.03 -7.55
C VAL A 48 0.08 -28.44 -6.90
N GLN A 49 1.24 -29.07 -7.05
CA GLN A 49 2.53 -28.54 -6.56
C GLN A 49 2.91 -27.23 -7.23
N ALA A 50 2.83 -27.16 -8.58
CA ALA A 50 3.07 -25.93 -9.33
C ALA A 50 2.20 -24.76 -8.84
N ARG A 51 0.96 -25.06 -8.48
CA ARG A 51 0.04 -24.08 -7.90
C ARG A 51 0.51 -23.60 -6.53
N TYR A 52 0.82 -24.51 -5.62
CA TYR A 52 1.28 -24.14 -4.27
C TYR A 52 2.57 -23.33 -4.33
N ASP A 53 3.48 -23.70 -5.23
CA ASP A 53 4.74 -22.96 -5.43
C ASP A 53 4.47 -21.55 -5.98
N ASN A 54 3.54 -21.39 -6.94
CA ASN A 54 3.17 -20.05 -7.43
C ASN A 54 2.50 -19.18 -6.36
N GLU A 55 1.59 -19.76 -5.56
CA GLU A 55 0.95 -19.06 -4.44
C GLU A 55 2.01 -18.66 -3.38
N ASN A 56 3.00 -19.51 -3.13
CA ASN A 56 4.11 -19.21 -2.24
C ASN A 56 5.03 -18.10 -2.77
N ASP A 57 5.38 -18.14 -4.06
CA ASP A 57 6.16 -17.10 -4.72
C ASP A 57 5.45 -15.74 -4.66
N LEU A 58 4.14 -15.73 -4.92
CA LEU A 58 3.30 -14.53 -4.77
C LEU A 58 3.34 -14.01 -3.32
N ASN A 59 3.14 -14.90 -2.33
CA ASN A 59 3.18 -14.51 -0.92
C ASN A 59 4.54 -13.94 -0.51
N LYS A 60 5.65 -14.51 -1.02
CA LYS A 60 6.99 -13.97 -0.81
C LYS A 60 7.17 -12.58 -1.41
N LEU A 61 6.51 -12.26 -2.53
CA LEU A 61 6.59 -10.92 -3.11
C LEU A 61 5.83 -9.88 -2.31
N ILE A 62 4.66 -10.25 -1.77
CA ILE A 62 3.73 -9.31 -1.13
C ILE A 62 3.99 -9.16 0.36
N TYR A 63 4.17 -10.27 1.08
CA TYR A 63 4.19 -10.27 2.56
C TYR A 63 5.60 -10.27 3.16
N TYR A 64 6.65 -10.35 2.34
CA TYR A 64 8.02 -10.19 2.84
C TYR A 64 8.44 -8.74 2.60
N ASP A 65 8.62 -7.99 3.70
CA ASP A 65 8.88 -6.55 3.66
C ASP A 65 10.06 -6.18 2.74
N GLU A 66 11.13 -6.96 2.77
CA GLU A 66 12.31 -6.72 1.93
C GLU A 66 11.99 -6.75 0.43
N ASN A 67 11.16 -7.71 0.00
CA ASN A 67 10.74 -7.84 -1.39
C ASN A 67 9.75 -6.76 -1.77
N LEU A 68 8.80 -6.48 -0.89
CA LEU A 68 7.80 -5.45 -1.11
C LEU A 68 8.46 -4.08 -1.30
N ASP A 69 9.41 -3.73 -0.43
CA ASP A 69 10.20 -2.50 -0.50
C ASP A 69 11.00 -2.42 -1.81
N LYS A 70 11.72 -3.51 -2.13
CA LYS A 70 12.64 -3.58 -3.27
C LYS A 70 11.92 -3.49 -4.62
N TYR A 71 10.75 -4.10 -4.75
CA TYR A 71 10.12 -4.33 -6.05
C TYR A 71 8.87 -3.50 -6.31
N ILE A 72 8.14 -3.14 -5.25
CA ILE A 72 6.75 -2.65 -5.34
C ILE A 72 6.63 -1.24 -4.75
N LYS A 73 7.02 -1.02 -3.49
CA LYS A 73 6.74 0.26 -2.78
C LYS A 73 7.25 1.48 -3.53
N ASP A 74 8.51 1.44 -4.00
CA ASP A 74 9.11 2.57 -4.74
C ASP A 74 8.30 2.98 -5.97
N LYS A 75 7.72 2.01 -6.70
CA LYS A 75 6.92 2.28 -7.89
C LYS A 75 5.56 2.88 -7.53
N ILE A 76 4.93 2.38 -6.48
CA ILE A 76 3.68 2.93 -5.95
C ILE A 76 3.89 4.38 -5.47
N PHE A 77 4.95 4.63 -4.69
CA PHE A 77 5.26 5.97 -4.22
C PHE A 77 5.58 6.95 -5.35
N ARG A 78 6.29 6.52 -6.40
CA ARG A 78 6.50 7.35 -7.60
C ARG A 78 5.18 7.73 -8.27
N ARG A 79 4.22 6.79 -8.38
CA ARG A 79 2.89 7.09 -8.93
C ARG A 79 2.23 8.25 -8.20
N TYR A 80 2.11 8.17 -6.88
CA TYR A 80 1.37 9.19 -6.12
C TYR A 80 2.14 10.49 -5.91
N ARG A 81 3.48 10.46 -5.85
CA ARG A 81 4.27 11.68 -5.61
C ARG A 81 4.60 12.47 -6.86
N SER A 82 4.97 11.79 -7.94
CA SER A 82 5.39 12.44 -9.19
C SER A 82 4.35 12.30 -10.31
N GLY A 83 3.24 11.59 -10.09
CA GLY A 83 2.25 11.31 -11.12
C GLY A 83 2.76 10.36 -12.20
N PHE A 84 3.80 9.55 -11.91
CA PHE A 84 4.37 8.64 -12.90
C PHE A 84 3.48 7.41 -13.10
N GLU A 85 3.02 7.22 -14.31
CA GLU A 85 2.26 6.05 -14.74
C GLU A 85 2.97 5.44 -15.96
N PRO A 86 3.23 4.12 -15.98
CA PRO A 86 3.83 3.47 -17.13
C PRO A 86 2.86 3.48 -18.32
N ASP A 87 3.39 3.59 -19.54
CA ASP A 87 2.59 3.70 -20.77
C ASP A 87 1.58 2.55 -20.97
N ASP A 88 1.91 1.34 -20.50
CA ASP A 88 1.09 0.13 -20.61
C ASP A 88 0.23 -0.16 -19.37
N ASP A 89 0.17 0.76 -18.38
CA ASP A 89 -0.49 0.56 -17.09
C ASP A 89 -0.02 -0.74 -16.38
N LYS A 90 1.27 -1.06 -16.56
CA LYS A 90 1.93 -2.26 -16.04
C LYS A 90 3.27 -1.90 -15.43
N TYR A 91 3.41 -2.17 -14.14
CA TYR A 91 4.66 -2.10 -13.43
C TYR A 91 5.35 -3.46 -13.48
N ILE A 92 6.29 -3.63 -14.41
CA ILE A 92 7.08 -4.85 -14.55
C ILE A 92 7.96 -5.02 -13.31
N ILE A 93 7.95 -6.21 -12.70
CA ILE A 93 8.85 -6.56 -11.60
C ILE A 93 10.05 -7.30 -12.19
N ASP A 94 11.24 -6.76 -11.96
CA ASP A 94 12.48 -7.30 -12.49
C ASP A 94 13.28 -8.02 -11.39
N PHE A 95 13.47 -9.32 -11.57
CA PHE A 95 14.21 -10.20 -10.66
C PHE A 95 15.66 -10.44 -11.10
N GLU A 96 16.22 -9.66 -12.03
CA GLU A 96 17.54 -9.92 -12.62
C GLU A 96 18.64 -10.19 -11.60
N LYS A 97 18.59 -9.50 -10.45
CA LYS A 97 19.55 -9.56 -9.35
C LYS A 97 19.16 -10.52 -8.21
N ASP A 98 18.10 -11.32 -8.37
CA ASP A 98 17.55 -12.19 -7.34
C ASP A 98 17.52 -13.65 -7.79
N ASP A 99 18.57 -14.39 -7.44
CA ASP A 99 18.77 -15.76 -7.90
C ASP A 99 17.77 -16.77 -7.32
N GLU A 100 17.06 -16.43 -6.24
CA GLU A 100 16.03 -17.29 -5.66
C GLU A 100 14.73 -17.15 -6.46
N LEU A 101 14.19 -15.93 -6.55
CA LEU A 101 12.90 -15.67 -7.19
C LEU A 101 12.97 -15.86 -8.72
N LYS A 102 14.11 -15.57 -9.34
CA LYS A 102 14.31 -15.75 -10.80
C LYS A 102 14.24 -17.21 -11.24
N LYS A 103 14.49 -18.17 -10.35
CA LYS A 103 14.42 -19.61 -10.68
C LYS A 103 12.99 -20.10 -10.79
N SER A 104 12.10 -19.58 -9.94
CA SER A 104 10.70 -19.99 -9.87
C SER A 104 9.79 -19.09 -10.70
N ILE A 105 9.99 -17.78 -10.65
CA ILE A 105 9.16 -16.77 -11.32
C ILE A 105 9.71 -16.45 -12.71
N LYS A 106 8.90 -16.67 -13.74
CA LYS A 106 9.21 -16.29 -15.12
C LYS A 106 8.90 -14.83 -15.41
N GLN A 107 7.76 -14.37 -14.91
CA GLN A 107 7.26 -13.03 -15.15
C GLN A 107 6.38 -12.61 -13.99
N ALA A 108 6.56 -11.38 -13.52
CA ALA A 108 5.61 -10.74 -12.61
C ALA A 108 5.44 -9.27 -13.00
N PHE A 109 4.20 -8.80 -12.93
CA PHE A 109 3.90 -7.38 -13.02
C PHE A 109 2.70 -7.07 -12.13
N PHE A 110 2.52 -5.79 -11.82
CA PHE A 110 1.30 -5.33 -11.18
C PHE A 110 0.67 -4.15 -11.91
N LYS A 111 -0.62 -3.98 -11.69
CA LYS A 111 -1.41 -2.81 -12.15
C LYS A 111 -2.14 -2.20 -10.98
N ILE A 112 -2.46 -0.92 -11.09
CA ILE A 112 -3.26 -0.21 -10.07
C ILE A 112 -4.55 0.23 -10.75
N ARG A 113 -5.69 -0.09 -10.14
CA ARG A 113 -7.00 0.28 -10.66
C ARG A 113 -7.92 0.68 -9.54
N ASN A 114 -8.78 1.65 -9.83
CA ASN A 114 -9.85 2.03 -8.94
C ASN A 114 -11.03 1.04 -9.09
N ILE A 115 -11.47 0.45 -7.97
CA ILE A 115 -12.67 -0.39 -7.87
C ILE A 115 -13.47 0.12 -6.68
N ASP A 116 -14.74 0.47 -6.90
CA ASP A 116 -15.65 0.94 -5.84
C ASP A 116 -15.04 2.08 -4.99
N ASP A 117 -14.45 3.07 -5.66
CA ASP A 117 -13.76 4.25 -5.09
C ASP A 117 -12.47 3.94 -4.30
N ARG A 118 -11.97 2.69 -4.37
CA ARG A 118 -10.74 2.25 -3.70
C ARG A 118 -9.65 1.89 -4.68
N GLU A 119 -8.40 2.18 -4.33
CA GLU A 119 -7.26 1.76 -5.13
C GLU A 119 -6.90 0.30 -4.84
N CYS A 120 -7.09 -0.55 -5.85
CA CYS A 120 -6.71 -1.95 -5.80
C CYS A 120 -5.46 -2.22 -6.63
N ILE A 121 -4.60 -3.07 -6.10
CA ILE A 121 -3.44 -3.59 -6.80
C ILE A 121 -3.79 -4.95 -7.41
N PHE A 122 -3.41 -5.17 -8.66
CA PHE A 122 -3.57 -6.42 -9.39
C PHE A 122 -2.20 -6.99 -9.69
N PHE A 123 -1.81 -8.05 -9.02
CA PHE A 123 -0.61 -8.82 -9.28
C PHE A 123 -0.89 -9.92 -10.29
N ASP A 124 -0.05 -10.01 -11.31
CA ASP A 124 -0.04 -11.12 -12.26
C ASP A 124 1.34 -11.78 -12.21
N ILE A 125 1.37 -13.05 -11.81
CA ILE A 125 2.59 -13.84 -11.63
C ILE A 125 2.50 -15.13 -12.43
N SER A 126 3.56 -15.39 -13.20
CA SER A 126 3.78 -16.62 -13.94
C SER A 126 5.01 -17.33 -13.39
N SER A 127 4.84 -18.53 -12.85
CA SER A 127 5.92 -19.37 -12.34
C SER A 127 6.09 -20.66 -13.14
N LYS A 128 7.19 -21.37 -12.90
CA LYS A 128 7.52 -22.64 -13.56
C LYS A 128 7.88 -23.71 -12.54
N TYR A 129 7.14 -24.80 -12.52
CA TYR A 129 7.46 -26.01 -11.75
C TYR A 129 7.43 -27.24 -12.66
N ASN A 130 8.51 -28.03 -12.71
CA ASN A 130 8.60 -29.24 -13.54
C ASN A 130 8.09 -29.08 -14.99
N ASN A 131 8.46 -27.97 -15.65
CA ASN A 131 8.00 -27.57 -16.99
C ASN A 131 6.51 -27.22 -17.13
N ILE A 132 5.74 -27.25 -16.05
CA ILE A 132 4.39 -26.70 -15.99
C ILE A 132 4.52 -25.20 -15.70
N ILE A 133 3.87 -24.40 -16.53
CA ILE A 133 3.73 -22.95 -16.31
C ILE A 133 2.39 -22.74 -15.61
N TYR A 134 2.39 -21.98 -14.53
CA TYR A 134 1.17 -21.63 -13.81
C TYR A 134 1.08 -20.12 -13.69
N ASN A 135 -0.12 -19.58 -13.95
CA ASN A 135 -0.39 -18.15 -13.88
C ASN A 135 -1.41 -17.90 -12.78
N THR A 136 -1.10 -16.94 -11.92
CA THR A 136 -1.98 -16.52 -10.83
C THR A 136 -2.18 -15.03 -10.94
N VAL A 137 -3.44 -14.60 -10.85
CA VAL A 137 -3.79 -13.19 -10.71
C VAL A 137 -4.33 -12.97 -9.31
N ALA A 138 -3.68 -12.11 -8.54
CA ALA A 138 -4.13 -11.73 -7.21
C ALA A 138 -4.52 -10.26 -7.21
N TYR A 139 -5.56 -9.88 -6.47
CA TYR A 139 -5.88 -8.48 -6.29
C TYR A 139 -6.52 -8.21 -4.94
N GLY A 140 -6.39 -6.95 -4.52
CA GLY A 140 -7.03 -6.42 -3.32
C GLY A 140 -6.64 -4.95 -3.09
N PRO A 141 -7.25 -4.29 -2.11
CA PRO A 141 -6.85 -2.95 -1.69
C PRO A 141 -5.43 -2.94 -1.14
N PHE A 142 -4.74 -1.80 -1.31
CA PHE A 142 -3.37 -1.66 -0.82
C PHE A 142 -3.09 -0.33 -0.11
N ILE A 143 -4.07 0.57 -0.10
CA ILE A 143 -4.00 1.82 0.65
C ILE A 143 -4.78 1.62 1.94
N ASN A 144 -4.20 2.12 3.04
CA ASN A 144 -4.83 2.08 4.34
C ASN A 144 -6.23 2.75 4.31
N ASN A 145 -7.23 2.03 4.86
CA ASN A 145 -8.64 2.42 4.86
C ASN A 145 -8.89 3.81 5.46
N ILE A 146 -8.03 4.28 6.37
CA ILE A 146 -8.13 5.64 6.94
C ILE A 146 -8.16 6.68 5.82
N PHE A 147 -7.34 6.51 4.77
CA PHE A 147 -7.26 7.46 3.67
C PHE A 147 -8.37 7.28 2.62
N GLU A 148 -9.05 6.14 2.61
CA GLU A 148 -10.09 5.78 1.63
C GLU A 148 -11.52 5.84 2.21
N CYS A 149 -11.70 6.41 3.40
CA CYS A 149 -13.01 6.45 4.07
C CYS A 149 -13.97 7.53 3.52
N ASN A 150 -13.58 8.28 2.49
CA ASN A 150 -14.36 9.39 1.90
C ASN A 150 -14.83 10.45 2.92
N LYS A 151 -14.12 10.61 4.02
CA LYS A 151 -14.38 11.63 5.05
C LYS A 151 -13.19 12.58 5.14
N PRO A 152 -13.41 13.91 5.07
CA PRO A 152 -12.33 14.87 5.21
C PRO A 152 -11.90 15.09 6.66
N PHE A 153 -12.66 14.56 7.62
CA PHE A 153 -12.38 14.64 9.05
C PHE A 153 -12.56 13.27 9.68
N LEU A 154 -11.59 12.85 10.49
CA LEU A 154 -11.74 11.74 11.42
C LEU A 154 -11.23 12.18 12.79
N SER A 155 -12.09 12.02 13.80
CA SER A 155 -11.68 12.10 15.20
C SER A 155 -11.82 10.76 15.90
N GLU A 156 -11.03 10.56 16.96
CA GLU A 156 -11.17 9.39 17.83
C GLU A 156 -12.61 9.20 18.36
N GLU A 157 -13.31 10.29 18.67
CA GLU A 157 -14.69 10.26 19.17
C GLU A 157 -15.72 9.91 18.09
N SER A 158 -15.44 10.23 16.82
CA SER A 158 -16.36 10.01 15.70
C SER A 158 -16.39 8.56 15.19
N LEU A 159 -15.48 7.71 15.67
CA LEU A 159 -15.26 6.35 15.18
C LEU A 159 -15.85 5.29 16.10
N PHE A 160 -16.35 4.20 15.51
CA PHE A 160 -16.84 3.02 16.23
C PHE A 160 -15.72 1.97 16.36
N ASP A 161 -15.82 1.11 17.38
CA ASP A 161 -14.83 0.10 17.84
C ASP A 161 -13.69 -0.27 16.87
N LEU A 162 -13.99 -0.95 15.75
CA LEU A 162 -12.99 -1.44 14.80
C LEU A 162 -12.24 -0.30 14.09
N ASP A 163 -12.95 0.71 13.61
CA ASP A 163 -12.36 1.88 12.95
C ASP A 163 -11.54 2.71 13.95
N LYS A 164 -12.03 2.80 15.19
CA LYS A 164 -11.32 3.48 16.27
C LYS A 164 -10.00 2.79 16.57
N LYS A 165 -9.98 1.45 16.62
CA LYS A 165 -8.74 0.69 16.78
C LYS A 165 -7.76 0.93 15.63
N MET A 166 -8.22 0.86 14.38
CA MET A 166 -7.37 1.13 13.21
C MET A 166 -6.77 2.54 13.27
N PHE A 167 -7.57 3.53 13.62
CA PHE A 167 -7.12 4.91 13.80
C PHE A 167 -6.06 5.04 14.89
N LEU A 168 -6.29 4.44 16.06
CA LEU A 168 -5.34 4.46 17.18
C LEU A 168 -4.05 3.72 16.86
N ASP A 169 -4.13 2.58 16.17
CA ASP A 169 -2.97 1.81 15.72
C ASP A 169 -2.14 2.65 14.73
N PHE A 170 -2.79 3.35 13.79
CA PHE A 170 -2.13 4.28 12.87
C PHE A 170 -1.45 5.45 13.59
N ILE A 171 -2.14 6.13 14.52
CA ILE A 171 -1.52 7.22 15.28
C ILE A 171 -0.33 6.71 16.11
N THR A 172 -0.45 5.52 16.72
CA THR A 172 0.63 4.90 17.48
C THR A 172 1.83 4.55 16.57
N GLN A 173 1.58 4.08 15.35
CA GLN A 173 2.63 3.85 14.36
C GLN A 173 3.31 5.17 13.97
N MET A 174 2.54 6.23 13.73
CA MET A 174 3.06 7.57 13.44
C MET A 174 3.98 8.09 14.54
N GLU A 175 3.59 7.99 15.81
CA GLU A 175 4.41 8.40 16.97
C GLU A 175 5.79 7.72 17.01
N LYS A 176 5.85 6.45 16.57
CA LYS A 176 7.04 5.60 16.61
C LYS A 176 7.94 5.77 15.38
N GLU A 177 7.34 5.73 14.19
CA GLU A 177 8.08 5.54 12.93
C GLU A 177 8.24 6.83 12.14
N ASN A 178 7.33 7.80 12.28
CA ASN A 178 7.29 8.98 11.41
C ASN A 178 8.55 9.83 11.50
N TRP A 179 9.31 9.78 12.60
CA TRP A 179 10.54 10.55 12.75
C TRP A 179 11.63 10.11 11.76
N ASP A 180 11.89 8.81 11.70
CA ASP A 180 12.95 8.19 10.89
C ASP A 180 12.44 7.69 9.53
N TYR A 181 11.13 7.77 9.28
CA TYR A 181 10.55 7.38 8.00
C TYR A 181 11.10 8.24 6.87
N ASP A 182 12.03 7.68 6.09
CA ASP A 182 12.54 8.26 4.87
C ASP A 182 12.19 7.34 3.71
N CYS A 183 11.15 7.73 2.98
CA CYS A 183 10.73 7.04 1.78
C CYS A 183 11.57 7.55 0.62
N LYS A 184 12.63 6.79 0.31
CA LYS A 184 13.75 6.96 -0.65
C LYS A 184 13.46 7.57 -2.05
N VAL A 185 12.24 7.96 -2.37
CA VAL A 185 11.90 8.58 -3.65
C VAL A 185 12.27 10.06 -3.64
N ASN A 186 13.17 10.42 -4.55
CA ASN A 186 13.69 11.78 -4.73
C ASN A 186 12.59 12.71 -5.26
N THR A 187 11.84 13.35 -4.35
CA THR A 187 10.78 14.32 -4.68
C THR A 187 11.17 15.71 -4.19
N ASN A 188 10.57 16.74 -4.80
CA ASN A 188 10.72 18.14 -4.37
C ASN A 188 9.94 18.40 -3.06
N SER A 189 10.21 17.59 -2.03
CA SER A 189 9.60 17.60 -0.72
C SER A 189 10.64 17.84 0.35
N ARG A 190 10.28 18.53 1.42
CA ARG A 190 11.17 18.75 2.56
C ARG A 190 10.56 18.29 3.87
N LYS A 191 11.26 17.38 4.55
CA LYS A 191 10.94 16.95 5.91
C LYS A 191 11.61 17.88 6.92
N ILE A 192 10.85 18.30 7.91
CA ILE A 192 11.27 19.19 8.99
C ILE A 192 10.82 18.54 10.31
N ASN A 193 11.78 17.94 11.00
CA ASN A 193 11.57 17.31 12.30
C ASN A 193 11.99 18.26 13.41
N ILE A 194 11.14 18.43 14.42
CA ILE A 194 11.37 19.35 15.55
C ILE A 194 11.02 18.63 16.85
N ASP A 195 12.05 18.48 17.69
CA ASP A 195 12.05 17.77 18.97
C ASP A 195 12.27 18.70 20.17
N LYS A 196 12.87 19.87 19.97
CA LYS A 196 13.21 20.81 21.05
C LYS A 196 12.00 21.63 21.49
N ASN A 197 12.09 22.24 22.68
CA ASN A 197 11.19 23.28 23.19
C ASN A 197 11.20 24.48 22.24
N SER A 198 10.51 24.37 21.11
CA SER A 198 10.55 25.36 20.07
C SER A 198 9.17 25.49 19.44
N ASP A 199 8.61 26.69 19.54
CA ASP A 199 7.44 27.04 18.76
C ASP A 199 7.86 27.23 17.31
N LEU A 200 6.99 26.80 16.41
CA LEU A 200 7.21 26.96 14.99
C LEU A 200 6.30 28.03 14.44
N LYS A 201 6.87 29.04 13.80
CA LYS A 201 6.10 30.05 13.10
C LYS A 201 6.34 29.94 11.60
N LEU A 202 5.28 29.65 10.85
CA LEU A 202 5.25 29.71 9.39
C LEU A 202 4.84 31.11 8.96
N ILE A 203 5.70 31.80 8.19
CA ILE A 203 5.41 33.14 7.67
C ILE A 203 5.58 33.12 6.15
N SER A 204 4.63 33.71 5.43
CA SER A 204 4.75 33.95 3.99
C SER A 204 5.67 35.15 3.75
N ASN A 205 6.67 34.98 2.87
CA ASN A 205 7.51 36.10 2.45
C ASN A 205 7.08 36.52 1.04
N ASN A 206 5.97 37.26 0.96
CA ASN A 206 5.52 37.90 -0.27
C ASN A 206 6.32 39.19 -0.51
N SER A 207 7.52 39.06 -1.09
CA SER A 207 8.15 40.19 -1.79
C SER A 207 7.34 40.46 -3.07
N ARG A 208 6.87 41.70 -3.26
CA ARG A 208 5.97 42.16 -4.34
C ARG A 208 6.36 41.81 -5.79
N ASP A 209 7.54 41.23 -6.05
CA ASP A 209 8.08 40.98 -7.40
C ASP A 209 8.42 39.52 -7.75
N ASN A 210 8.15 38.52 -6.91
CA ASN A 210 8.52 37.14 -7.24
C ASN A 210 7.31 36.19 -7.39
N LEU A 211 7.17 35.64 -8.59
CA LEU A 211 6.28 34.53 -9.00
C LEU A 211 6.41 33.23 -8.17
N PHE A 212 7.34 33.19 -7.22
CA PHE A 212 7.55 32.07 -6.30
C PHE A 212 7.41 32.57 -4.87
N SER A 213 6.30 32.23 -4.22
CA SER A 213 6.08 32.53 -2.80
C SER A 213 7.10 31.75 -1.96
N SER A 214 8.22 32.38 -1.61
CA SER A 214 9.17 31.83 -0.66
C SER A 214 8.52 31.78 0.73
N LYS A 215 8.48 30.60 1.34
CA LYS A 215 7.96 30.43 2.71
C LYS A 215 9.12 30.39 3.67
N ARG A 216 8.94 31.00 4.85
CA ARG A 216 9.92 30.96 5.94
C ARG A 216 9.33 30.22 7.12
N LEU A 217 10.12 29.31 7.65
CA LEU A 217 9.82 28.58 8.87
C LEU A 217 10.83 29.06 9.92
N MET A 218 10.31 29.75 10.93
CA MET A 218 11.06 30.26 12.06
C MET A 218 10.91 29.27 13.21
N ILE A 219 12.04 28.72 13.66
CA ILE A 219 12.10 27.86 14.85
C ILE A 219 12.60 28.73 15.99
N ASN A 220 11.72 29.02 16.95
CA ASN A 220 12.07 29.81 18.12
C ASN A 220 12.39 28.89 19.30
N SER A 221 13.68 28.63 19.54
CA SER A 221 14.11 27.63 20.53
C SER A 221 14.41 28.18 21.93
N GLY A 222 13.99 29.41 22.24
CA GLY A 222 14.25 30.07 23.53
C GLY A 222 15.74 30.38 23.81
N LEU A 223 16.66 29.87 23.00
CA LEU A 223 18.11 30.06 23.07
C LEU A 223 18.61 30.81 21.83
N ALA A 224 18.49 32.15 21.83
CA ALA A 224 19.18 33.17 21.01
C ALA A 224 19.38 32.99 19.48
N ASN A 225 19.06 31.85 18.88
CA ASN A 225 19.33 31.50 17.50
C ASN A 225 18.01 31.08 16.84
N GLU A 226 17.31 32.05 16.28
CA GLU A 226 16.22 31.81 15.36
C GLU A 226 16.77 31.13 14.10
N LYS A 227 16.34 29.89 13.83
CA LYS A 227 16.67 29.24 12.57
C LYS A 227 15.57 29.54 11.56
N ILE A 228 15.90 30.34 10.56
CA ILE A 228 15.01 30.62 9.43
C ILE A 228 15.29 29.62 8.32
N ILE A 229 14.33 28.73 8.05
CA ILE A 229 14.38 27.84 6.89
C ILE A 229 13.50 28.46 5.80
N SER A 230 14.15 28.99 4.76
CA SER A 230 13.44 29.44 3.55
C SER A 230 13.27 28.27 2.59
N PHE A 231 12.09 28.13 2.01
CA PHE A 231 11.84 27.08 1.03
C PHE A 231 10.79 27.42 -0.03
N THR A 232 10.92 26.73 -1.17
CA THR A 232 10.06 26.80 -2.36
C THR A 232 9.63 25.39 -2.82
N TYR A 233 9.56 24.43 -1.88
CA TYR A 233 9.19 23.04 -2.19
C TYR A 233 7.72 22.90 -2.54
N GLU A 234 7.43 21.89 -3.36
CA GLU A 234 6.07 21.49 -3.72
C GLU A 234 5.37 20.69 -2.63
N SER A 235 6.06 20.23 -1.58
CA SER A 235 5.43 19.59 -0.42
C SER A 235 6.32 19.71 0.81
N ILE A 236 5.72 19.95 1.97
CA ILE A 236 6.42 20.05 3.25
C ILE A 236 5.87 18.99 4.18
N ILE A 237 6.75 18.30 4.87
CA ILE A 237 6.40 17.32 5.90
C ILE A 237 6.92 17.90 7.21
N VAL A 238 6.02 18.45 8.03
CA VAL A 238 6.37 18.98 9.35
C VAL A 238 6.02 17.93 10.39
N HIS A 239 6.98 17.59 11.23
CA HIS A 239 6.80 16.74 12.38
C HIS A 239 7.20 17.54 13.63
N LEU A 240 6.19 17.96 14.38
CA LEU A 240 6.36 18.60 15.68
C LEU A 240 6.03 17.58 16.77
N LYS A 241 7.07 17.11 17.48
CA LYS A 241 6.94 16.09 18.52
C LYS A 241 6.96 16.73 19.90
N SER A 242 6.04 16.36 20.80
CA SER A 242 6.03 16.85 22.18
C SER A 242 7.11 16.14 23.00
N ASP A 243 7.69 16.85 23.97
CA ASP A 243 8.61 16.24 24.95
C ASP A 243 7.91 15.96 26.29
N GLY A 244 6.59 16.18 26.36
CA GLY A 244 5.75 15.94 27.54
C GLY A 244 5.89 16.98 28.67
N ILE A 245 6.69 18.04 28.47
CA ILE A 245 6.95 19.07 29.50
C ILE A 245 6.20 20.37 29.19
N LYS A 246 6.04 20.72 27.91
CA LYS A 246 5.24 21.85 27.44
C LYS A 246 4.50 21.50 26.16
N ASP A 247 3.28 22.00 26.05
CA ASP A 247 2.52 21.99 24.81
C ASP A 247 3.29 22.81 23.76
N LYS A 248 3.46 22.23 22.58
CA LYS A 248 4.23 22.83 21.48
C LYS A 248 3.28 23.32 20.42
N ASN A 249 3.50 24.55 19.97
CA ASN A 249 2.55 25.21 19.09
C ASN A 249 3.12 25.36 17.68
N LEU A 250 2.36 24.87 16.70
CA LEU A 250 2.55 25.25 15.31
C LEU A 250 1.72 26.51 15.03
N THR A 251 2.38 27.65 14.89
CA THR A 251 1.74 28.90 14.51
C THR A 251 1.86 29.15 13.01
N ILE A 252 0.72 29.33 12.35
CA ILE A 252 0.61 29.72 10.94
C ILE A 252 0.27 31.21 10.86
N GLY A 253 1.16 31.96 10.22
CA GLY A 253 1.02 33.40 10.04
C GLY A 253 1.37 34.24 11.26
N SER A 254 1.20 35.55 11.10
CA SER A 254 1.33 36.58 12.12
C SER A 254 0.05 37.41 12.14
N LYS A 255 -0.38 37.89 13.31
CA LYS A 255 -1.57 38.78 13.39
C LYS A 255 -1.40 40.10 12.61
N GLU A 256 -0.17 40.44 12.24
CA GLU A 256 0.19 41.70 11.59
C GLU A 256 0.25 41.64 10.05
N ASP A 257 0.24 40.44 9.43
CA ASP A 257 0.22 40.35 7.95
C ASP A 257 -1.15 39.85 7.43
N GLU A 258 -1.59 40.44 6.33
CA GLU A 258 -2.90 40.17 5.70
C GLU A 258 -2.79 39.24 4.47
N GLY A 259 -1.78 38.36 4.45
CA GLY A 259 -1.52 37.48 3.31
C GLY A 259 -2.19 36.11 3.40
N LEU A 260 -2.65 35.58 2.27
CA LEU A 260 -3.04 34.17 2.15
C LEU A 260 -1.79 33.27 2.16
N ILE A 261 -1.74 32.34 3.11
CA ILE A 261 -0.74 31.28 3.16
C ILE A 261 -1.30 30.04 2.47
N LYS A 262 -0.77 29.69 1.30
CA LYS A 262 -1.07 28.40 0.63
C LYS A 262 0.01 27.38 0.94
N MET A 263 -0.32 26.19 1.41
CA MET A 263 0.66 25.14 1.74
C MET A 263 0.18 23.76 1.32
N ASN A 264 1.12 22.84 1.14
CA ASN A 264 0.84 21.48 0.74
C ASN A 264 1.81 20.48 1.39
N GLY A 265 1.33 19.26 1.63
CA GLY A 265 2.09 18.17 2.22
C GLY A 265 1.43 17.60 3.47
N VAL A 266 2.21 17.38 4.52
CA VAL A 266 1.77 16.76 5.78
C VAL A 266 2.18 17.60 6.98
N LEU A 267 1.25 17.85 7.89
CA LEU A 267 1.52 18.39 9.22
C LEU A 267 1.18 17.31 10.25
N TYR A 268 2.17 16.84 10.99
CA TYR A 268 1.98 16.00 12.17
C TYR A 268 2.41 16.79 13.40
N ILE A 269 1.48 16.99 14.33
CA ILE A 269 1.59 17.93 15.44
C ILE A 269 1.17 17.24 16.72
N GLU A 270 2.10 17.12 17.67
CA GLU A 270 1.82 16.76 19.06
C GLU A 270 1.75 18.06 19.90
N GLY A 271 0.57 18.68 19.93
CA GLY A 271 0.30 19.99 20.52
C GLY A 271 -0.63 20.84 19.64
N ASP A 272 -0.65 22.15 19.86
CA ASP A 272 -1.67 23.01 19.26
C ASP A 272 -1.30 23.51 17.86
N LEU A 273 -2.31 23.64 17.01
CA LEU A 273 -2.23 24.33 15.73
C LEU A 273 -2.92 25.70 15.84
N ILE A 274 -2.14 26.77 15.76
CA ILE A 274 -2.63 28.15 15.85
C ILE A 274 -2.60 28.80 14.46
N ILE A 275 -3.75 29.15 13.91
CA ILE A 275 -3.88 29.79 12.59
C ILE A 275 -4.26 31.26 12.79
N ASN A 276 -3.34 32.17 12.47
CA ASN A 276 -3.53 33.61 12.66
C ASN A 276 -3.78 34.38 11.35
N GLN A 277 -3.77 33.71 10.20
CA GLN A 277 -3.94 34.30 8.87
C GLN A 277 -4.79 33.41 7.97
N ASP A 278 -5.32 33.97 6.89
CA ASP A 278 -5.99 33.21 5.83
C ASP A 278 -5.08 32.06 5.36
N PHE A 279 -5.60 30.83 5.43
CA PHE A 279 -4.80 29.63 5.22
C PHE A 279 -5.52 28.63 4.31
N GLU A 280 -4.81 28.18 3.29
CA GLU A 280 -5.22 27.10 2.39
C GLU A 280 -4.20 25.97 2.45
N PHE A 281 -4.66 24.77 2.77
CA PHE A 281 -3.80 23.59 2.88
C PHE A 281 -4.25 22.47 1.95
N LEU A 282 -3.30 21.89 1.20
CA LEU A 282 -3.53 20.74 0.33
C LEU A 282 -2.78 19.52 0.91
N GLY A 283 -3.51 18.57 1.51
CA GLY A 283 -2.89 17.36 2.07
C GLY A 283 -3.44 16.95 3.43
N LEU A 284 -2.55 16.47 4.30
CA LEU A 284 -2.91 15.87 5.59
C LEU A 284 -2.50 16.72 6.78
N ILE A 285 -3.43 16.95 7.70
CA ILE A 285 -3.14 17.49 9.03
C ILE A 285 -3.47 16.41 10.05
N ILE A 286 -2.53 16.12 10.94
CA ILE A 286 -2.64 15.14 12.01
C ILE A 286 -2.33 15.86 13.31
N ILE A 287 -3.35 15.99 14.17
CA ILE A 287 -3.22 16.57 15.50
C ILE A 287 -3.33 15.43 16.52
N ASN A 288 -2.32 15.33 17.38
CA ASN A 288 -2.23 14.32 18.42
C ASN A 288 -2.13 14.99 19.79
N ASN A 289 -3.24 14.98 20.52
CA ASN A 289 -3.45 15.60 21.84
C ASN A 289 -3.12 17.10 21.85
N GLY A 290 -3.91 17.88 21.13
CA GLY A 290 -3.82 19.35 21.14
C GLY A 290 -5.04 20.00 20.49
N ASP A 291 -5.08 21.32 20.49
CA ASP A 291 -6.19 22.10 19.98
C ASP A 291 -5.90 22.75 18.63
N ILE A 292 -6.96 23.04 17.85
CA ILE A 292 -6.87 23.90 16.67
C ILE A 292 -7.49 25.25 17.01
N ILE A 293 -6.66 26.29 17.07
CA ILE A 293 -7.04 27.65 17.45
C ILE A 293 -7.02 28.53 16.21
N ILE A 294 -8.17 29.06 15.82
CA ILE A 294 -8.32 29.90 14.63
C ILE A 294 -8.59 31.35 15.03
N ASN A 295 -7.64 32.21 14.68
CA ASN A 295 -7.69 33.65 14.92
C ASN A 295 -7.77 34.44 13.59
N SER A 296 -7.92 33.77 12.45
CA SER A 296 -8.06 34.41 11.14
C SER A 296 -9.50 34.88 10.89
N GLU A 297 -9.66 35.93 10.08
CA GLU A 297 -10.99 36.45 9.72
C GLU A 297 -11.77 35.46 8.85
N LYS A 298 -11.09 34.75 7.93
CA LYS A 298 -11.70 33.70 7.12
C LYS A 298 -11.42 32.33 7.72
N LYS A 299 -12.38 31.42 7.52
CA LYS A 299 -12.20 30.00 7.85
C LYS A 299 -11.05 29.43 7.02
N PRO A 300 -10.06 28.74 7.62
CA PRO A 300 -9.04 28.02 6.87
C PRO A 300 -9.68 26.95 6.00
N ILE A 301 -9.08 26.72 4.83
CA ILE A 301 -9.56 25.71 3.86
C ILE A 301 -8.55 24.58 3.81
N ILE A 302 -9.00 23.35 4.06
CA ILE A 302 -8.18 22.14 3.96
C ILE A 302 -8.77 21.27 2.85
N ASN A 303 -8.06 21.18 1.72
CA ASN A 303 -8.36 20.24 0.64
C ASN A 303 -7.53 18.97 0.85
N GLY A 304 -8.10 18.03 1.57
CA GLY A 304 -7.48 16.77 1.94
C GLY A 304 -8.17 16.19 3.17
N MET A 305 -7.40 15.91 4.23
CA MET A 305 -7.93 15.24 5.41
C MET A 305 -7.31 15.74 6.71
N LEU A 306 -8.15 15.88 7.74
CA LEU A 306 -7.78 16.20 9.11
C LEU A 306 -8.02 14.96 10.00
N LEU A 307 -6.94 14.46 10.60
CA LEU A 307 -6.94 13.37 11.58
C LEU A 307 -6.71 13.97 12.97
N TYR A 308 -7.62 13.73 13.90
CA TYR A 308 -7.62 14.39 15.20
C TYR A 308 -7.76 13.37 16.34
N LYS A 309 -6.75 13.31 17.21
CA LYS A 309 -6.79 12.57 18.47
C LYS A 309 -6.71 13.60 19.60
N GLY A 310 -7.71 13.65 20.46
CA GLY A 310 -7.85 14.67 21.50
C GLY A 310 -9.31 14.84 21.91
N ASP A 311 -9.60 15.94 22.59
CA ASP A 311 -10.94 16.28 23.06
C ASP A 311 -11.82 16.88 21.94
N THR A 312 -12.88 17.60 22.27
CA THR A 312 -13.79 18.16 21.26
C THR A 312 -13.14 19.28 20.45
N ILE A 313 -13.26 19.21 19.12
CA ILE A 313 -12.78 20.25 18.19
C ILE A 313 -13.95 20.96 17.50
N ASP A 314 -13.87 22.30 17.38
CA ASP A 314 -14.81 23.12 16.63
C ASP A 314 -14.53 23.03 15.11
N ILE A 315 -15.05 21.97 14.48
CA ILE A 315 -14.90 21.72 13.04
C ILE A 315 -15.57 22.81 12.20
N ASP A 316 -16.63 23.46 12.71
CA ASP A 316 -17.38 24.46 11.96
C ASP A 316 -16.53 25.69 11.67
N SER A 317 -15.46 25.92 12.44
CA SER A 317 -14.48 26.98 12.19
C SER A 317 -13.58 26.72 10.97
N ILE A 318 -13.58 25.51 10.40
CA ILE A 318 -12.72 25.07 9.30
C ILE A 318 -13.55 24.62 8.09
N THR A 319 -13.12 24.97 6.88
CA THR A 319 -13.69 24.40 5.65
C THR A 319 -12.90 23.17 5.24
N LEU A 320 -13.50 21.99 5.35
CA LEU A 320 -12.89 20.70 5.02
C LEU A 320 -13.46 20.16 3.70
N VAL A 321 -12.58 19.86 2.74
CA VAL A 321 -12.94 19.28 1.43
C VAL A 321 -12.12 18.02 1.21
N TYR A 322 -12.79 16.88 1.02
CA TYR A 322 -12.11 15.61 0.75
C TYR A 322 -11.56 15.63 -0.68
N ASP A 323 -10.24 15.50 -0.82
CA ASP A 323 -9.56 15.40 -2.11
C ASP A 323 -8.60 14.20 -2.07
N GLN A 324 -9.04 13.09 -2.67
CA GLN A 324 -8.31 11.82 -2.70
C GLN A 324 -6.92 11.95 -3.32
N LYS A 325 -6.74 12.82 -4.33
CA LYS A 325 -5.45 13.00 -5.00
C LYS A 325 -4.46 13.70 -4.07
N ASN A 326 -4.89 14.74 -3.37
CA ASN A 326 -4.05 15.42 -2.37
C ASN A 326 -3.76 14.51 -1.18
N ILE A 327 -4.75 13.73 -0.73
CA ILE A 327 -4.60 12.75 0.33
C ILE A 327 -3.56 11.72 -0.05
N TYR A 328 -3.65 11.03 -1.19
CA TYR A 328 -2.68 10.00 -1.57
C TYR A 328 -1.28 10.57 -1.79
N LYS A 329 -1.16 11.76 -2.42
CA LYS A 329 0.14 12.41 -2.58
C LYS A 329 0.80 12.65 -1.22
N SER A 330 0.07 13.24 -0.26
CA SER A 330 0.58 13.56 1.07
C SER A 330 0.76 12.33 1.95
N ALA A 331 -0.21 11.43 2.00
CA ALA A 331 -0.20 10.19 2.77
C ALA A 331 0.97 9.30 2.37
N SER A 332 1.36 9.29 1.08
CA SER A 332 2.51 8.50 0.63
C SER A 332 3.82 8.83 1.37
N PHE A 333 3.93 10.00 2.02
CA PHE A 333 5.09 10.37 2.83
C PHE A 333 5.04 9.88 4.28
N LEU A 334 3.98 9.19 4.67
CA LEU A 334 3.76 8.69 6.02
C LEU A 334 3.99 7.19 6.12
N PRO A 335 4.48 6.68 7.27
CA PRO A 335 4.37 5.26 7.57
C PRO A 335 2.89 4.84 7.60
N GLY A 336 2.61 3.59 7.27
CA GLY A 336 1.24 3.05 7.26
C GLY A 336 0.35 3.49 6.09
N PHE A 337 0.87 4.22 5.09
CA PHE A 337 0.10 4.52 3.87
C PHE A 337 -0.28 3.26 3.09
N LEU A 338 0.69 2.36 2.92
CA LEU A 338 0.48 1.07 2.27
C LEU A 338 0.06 0.06 3.33
N ASP A 339 -1.10 -0.54 3.11
CA ASP A 339 -1.66 -1.63 3.91
C ASP A 339 -2.26 -2.64 2.93
N ILE A 340 -1.45 -3.64 2.56
CA ILE A 340 -1.78 -4.55 1.46
C ILE A 340 -2.62 -5.71 1.99
N ASP A 341 -3.88 -5.73 1.58
CA ASP A 341 -4.80 -6.82 1.86
C ASP A 341 -5.24 -7.45 0.54
N ILE A 342 -4.92 -8.74 0.34
CA ILE A 342 -5.21 -9.43 -0.92
C ILE A 342 -6.39 -10.37 -0.72
N ASP A 343 -7.52 -9.98 -1.29
CA ASP A 343 -8.79 -10.68 -1.13
C ASP A 343 -8.97 -11.85 -2.10
N VAL A 344 -8.48 -11.72 -3.35
CA VAL A 344 -8.91 -12.62 -4.43
C VAL A 344 -7.74 -13.12 -5.27
N ILE A 345 -7.59 -14.45 -5.30
CA ILE A 345 -6.65 -15.17 -6.16
C ILE A 345 -7.45 -15.84 -7.30
N LYS A 346 -7.52 -15.18 -8.47
CA LYS A 346 -8.10 -15.74 -9.70
C LYS A 346 -7.06 -16.59 -10.43
N LYS A 347 -7.53 -17.73 -10.94
CA LYS A 347 -6.73 -18.77 -11.57
C LYS A 347 -7.11 -18.87 -13.03
N TYR A 348 -6.12 -18.97 -13.91
CA TYR A 348 -6.31 -19.14 -15.36
C TYR A 348 -5.65 -20.41 -15.86
#